data_AF-V4RUG1-F1
#
_entry.id   AF-V4RUG1-F1
#
_cell.length_a   1.000
_cell.length_b   1.000
_cell.length_c   1.000
_cell.angle_alpha   90.00
_cell.angle_beta   90.00
_cell.angle_gamma   90.00
#
_symmetry.space_group_name_H-M   'P 1'
#
loop_
_entity.id
_entity.type
_entity.pdbx_description
1 polymer ?
#
loop_
_entity_poly.entity_id
_entity_poly.type
_entity_poly.pdbx_seq_one_letter_code
_entity_poly.pdbx_strand_id
1 'polypeptide(L)'
;MNTLAGAQRDLSNLFGGKTPMAERFAAAQWSTGVTGSPLLDGATVSFDCRISHSASVGTHDILYCEVLAVYRRDSSDALVYFGRNYHGLPGAV
;
A
#
# COMPACT_ATOMS: atom_id res chain seq x y z
N MET A 1 -3.08 0.01 4.99
CA MET A 1 -2.12 -0.71 4.12
C MET A 1 -2.70 -0.77 2.72
N ASN A 2 -1.95 -0.39 1.68
CA ASN A 2 -2.40 -0.48 0.29
C ASN A 2 -1.47 -1.44 -0.46
N THR A 3 -2.01 -2.55 -0.99
CA THR A 3 -1.28 -3.51 -1.83
C THR A 3 -1.35 -3.07 -3.28
N LEU A 4 -0.18 -2.87 -3.90
CA LEU A 4 -0.07 -2.22 -5.20
C LEU A 4 -0.38 -3.16 -6.38
N ALA A 5 -1.13 -2.63 -7.35
CA ALA A 5 -1.37 -3.24 -8.64
C ALA A 5 -0.15 -3.12 -9.57
N GLY A 6 -0.04 -3.94 -10.61
CA GLY A 6 1.16 -4.06 -11.44
C GLY A 6 1.60 -2.75 -12.10
N ALA A 7 0.66 -1.87 -12.42
CA ALA A 7 0.91 -0.56 -13.02
C ALA A 7 1.49 0.49 -12.05
N GLN A 8 1.50 0.23 -10.73
CA GLN A 8 1.80 1.24 -9.70
C GLN A 8 3.29 1.30 -9.30
N ARG A 9 4.19 0.91 -10.22
CA ARG A 9 5.65 0.95 -10.03
C ARG A 9 6.15 2.35 -9.68
N ASP A 10 5.73 3.36 -10.43
CA ASP A 10 6.23 4.73 -10.25
C ASP A 10 5.75 5.31 -8.91
N LEU A 11 4.51 5.02 -8.53
CA LEU A 11 3.98 5.38 -7.22
C LEU A 11 4.77 4.74 -6.07
N SER A 12 5.11 3.45 -6.19
CA SER A 12 5.97 2.75 -5.21
C SER A 12 7.31 3.46 -4.99
N ASN A 13 7.93 3.94 -6.08
CA ASN A 13 9.20 4.68 -5.99
C ASN A 13 9.09 6.01 -5.26
N LEU A 14 7.98 6.74 -5.42
CA LEU A 14 7.76 8.00 -4.71
C LEU A 14 7.71 7.80 -3.19
N PHE A 15 7.11 6.70 -2.74
CA PHE A 15 7.04 6.34 -1.31
C PHE A 15 8.34 5.70 -0.76
N GLY A 16 9.34 5.46 -1.62
CA GLY A 16 10.64 4.86 -1.27
C GLY A 16 11.65 5.78 -0.56
N GLY A 17 11.30 7.04 -0.27
CA GLY A 17 12.02 7.84 0.74
C GLY A 17 12.74 9.11 0.27
N LYS A 18 12.74 9.47 -1.02
CA LYS A 18 13.38 10.70 -1.52
C LYS A 18 12.42 11.82 -1.93
N THR A 19 11.13 11.53 -2.03
CA THR A 19 10.11 12.49 -2.46
C THR A 19 9.48 13.20 -1.26
N PRO A 20 9.20 14.51 -1.30
CA PRO A 20 8.43 15.21 -0.27
C PRO A 20 7.02 14.62 -0.07
N MET A 21 6.50 14.66 1.15
CA MET A 21 5.23 13.99 1.50
C MET A 21 4.06 14.48 0.63
N ALA A 22 3.93 15.79 0.43
CA ALA A 22 2.85 16.37 -0.36
C ALA A 22 2.85 15.86 -1.81
N GLU A 23 4.03 15.73 -2.42
CA GLU A 23 4.18 15.22 -3.79
C GLU A 23 3.80 13.74 -3.89
N ARG A 24 4.11 12.93 -2.88
CA ARG A 24 3.73 11.51 -2.85
C ARG A 24 2.20 11.33 -2.93
N PHE A 25 1.47 12.09 -2.12
CA PHE A 25 0.01 12.01 -2.08
C PHE A 25 -0.65 12.71 -3.27
N ALA A 26 -0.03 13.75 -3.85
CA ALA A 26 -0.53 14.38 -5.06
C ALA A 26 -0.43 13.48 -6.32
N ALA A 27 0.44 12.46 -6.31
CA ALA A 27 0.69 11.60 -7.46
C ALA A 27 -0.39 10.51 -7.71
N ALA A 28 -1.42 10.42 -6.88
CA ALA A 28 -2.49 9.42 -7.01
C ALA A 28 -3.83 9.95 -6.49
N GLN A 29 -4.90 9.22 -6.78
CA GLN A 29 -6.22 9.46 -6.18
C GLN A 29 -6.35 8.64 -4.90
N TRP A 30 -6.91 9.28 -3.88
CA TRP A 30 -7.07 8.69 -2.56
C TRP A 30 -8.48 8.92 -2.06
N SER A 31 -9.08 7.86 -1.56
CA SER A 31 -10.30 7.92 -0.75
C SER A 31 -9.94 7.85 0.74
N THR A 32 -10.90 8.17 1.60
CA THR A 32 -10.72 8.14 3.05
C THR A 32 -11.41 6.90 3.62
N GLY A 33 -10.67 6.07 4.35
CA GLY A 33 -11.21 4.91 5.04
C GLY A 33 -11.99 5.27 6.30
N VAL A 34 -12.61 4.28 6.93
CA VAL A 34 -13.37 4.43 8.18
C VAL A 34 -12.53 4.97 9.34
N THR A 35 -11.20 4.77 9.31
CA THR A 35 -10.29 5.34 10.32
C THR A 35 -9.80 6.75 10.01
N GLY A 36 -10.13 7.28 8.82
CA GLY A 36 -9.51 8.49 8.28
C GLY A 36 -8.23 8.23 7.46
N SER A 37 -7.74 6.99 7.39
CA SER A 37 -6.53 6.64 6.65
C SER A 37 -6.74 6.75 5.12
N PRO A 38 -5.70 7.16 4.35
CA PRO A 38 -5.79 7.25 2.91
C PRO A 38 -5.78 5.86 2.25
N LEU A 39 -6.83 5.59 1.48
CA LEU A 39 -7.01 4.41 0.65
C LEU A 39 -6.65 4.75 -0.78
N LEU A 40 -5.77 3.96 -1.38
CA LEU A 40 -5.36 4.16 -2.76
C LEU A 40 -6.39 3.54 -3.71
N ASP A 41 -7.11 4.36 -4.47
CA ASP A 41 -8.21 3.88 -5.35
C ASP A 41 -7.71 2.85 -6.40
N GLY A 42 -6.44 2.95 -6.78
CA GLY A 42 -5.78 2.03 -7.71
C GLY A 42 -5.17 0.77 -7.09
N ALA A 43 -5.26 0.57 -5.78
CA ALA A 43 -4.70 -0.62 -5.12
C ALA A 43 -5.48 -1.89 -5.50
N THR A 44 -4.81 -3.04 -5.48
CA THR A 44 -5.45 -4.35 -5.60
C THR A 44 -6.31 -4.63 -4.37
N VAL A 45 -5.78 -4.31 -3.19
CA VAL A 45 -6.49 -4.36 -1.92
C VAL A 45 -5.95 -3.30 -0.96
N SER A 46 -6.85 -2.70 -0.19
CA SER A 46 -6.53 -1.78 0.89
C SER A 46 -7.15 -2.28 2.18
N PHE A 47 -6.32 -2.40 3.21
CA PHE A 47 -6.73 -2.70 4.57
C PHE A 47 -6.71 -1.42 5.38
N ASP A 48 -7.87 -1.03 5.88
CA ASP A 48 -7.99 0.07 6.83
C ASP A 48 -7.95 -0.49 8.25
N CYS A 49 -6.97 -0.05 9.03
CA CYS A 49 -6.62 -0.72 10.28
C CYS A 49 -6.34 0.25 11.41
N ARG A 50 -6.50 -0.24 12.64
CA ARG A 50 -6.05 0.41 13.87
C ARG A 50 -4.86 -0.35 14.45
N ILE A 51 -3.80 0.35 14.83
CA ILE A 51 -2.67 -0.26 15.55
C ILE A 51 -3.17 -0.72 16.93
N SER A 52 -3.11 -2.02 17.18
CA SER A 52 -3.49 -2.63 18.46
C SER A 52 -2.28 -2.93 19.33
N HIS A 53 -1.10 -3.13 18.73
CA HIS A 53 0.15 -3.36 19.44
C HIS A 53 1.36 -2.95 18.60
N SER A 54 2.45 -2.59 19.26
CA SER A 54 3.75 -2.29 18.64
C SER A 54 4.88 -2.91 19.45
N ALA A 55 5.82 -3.58 18.78
CA ALA A 55 7.00 -4.17 19.40
C ALA A 55 8.29 -3.74 18.68
N SER A 56 9.23 -3.13 19.40
CA SER A 56 10.53 -2.73 18.85
C SER A 56 11.50 -3.91 18.80
N VAL A 57 12.09 -4.15 17.63
CA VAL A 57 13.05 -5.23 17.36
C VAL A 57 14.23 -4.67 16.58
N GLY A 58 15.35 -4.46 17.27
CA GLY A 58 16.54 -3.86 16.67
C GLY A 58 16.26 -2.43 16.20
N THR A 59 16.34 -2.19 14.88
CA THR A 59 16.11 -0.88 14.27
C THR A 59 14.69 -0.67 13.74
N HIS A 60 13.78 -1.63 13.94
CA HIS A 60 12.43 -1.60 13.36
C HIS A 60 11.35 -1.84 14.43
N ASP A 61 10.16 -1.28 14.20
CA ASP A 61 8.96 -1.60 14.96
C ASP A 61 8.06 -2.57 14.17
N ILE A 62 7.61 -3.63 14.84
CA ILE A 62 6.54 -4.51 14.34
C ILE A 62 5.21 -3.90 14.79
N LEU A 63 4.40 -3.46 13.83
CA LEU A 63 3.08 -2.92 14.08
C LEU A 63 2.02 -3.99 13.84
N TYR A 64 1.28 -4.35 14.88
CA TYR A 64 0.13 -5.24 14.81
C TYR A 64 -1.12 -4.40 14.63
N CYS A 65 -1.86 -4.68 13.57
CA CYS A 65 -2.95 -3.85 13.12
C CYS A 65 -4.25 -4.67 13.04
N GLU A 66 -5.26 -4.28 13.81
CA GLU A 66 -6.63 -4.80 13.70
C GLU A 66 -7.28 -4.25 12.43
N VAL A 67 -7.73 -5.13 11.54
CA VAL A 67 -8.40 -4.74 10.29
C VAL A 67 -9.85 -4.36 10.59
N LEU A 68 -10.21 -3.11 10.33
CA LEU A 68 -11.56 -2.58 10.55
C LEU A 68 -12.39 -2.56 9.26
N ALA A 69 -11.73 -2.42 8.11
CA ALA A 69 -12.37 -2.54 6.80
C ALA A 69 -11.39 -3.05 5.74
N VAL A 70 -11.92 -3.71 4.71
CA VAL A 70 -11.19 -4.18 3.54
C VAL A 70 -11.85 -3.64 2.28
N TYR A 71 -11.05 -3.01 1.43
CA TYR A 71 -11.46 -2.49 0.13
C TYR A 71 -10.69 -3.24 -0.93
N ARG A 72 -11.38 -3.92 -1.83
CA ARG A 72 -10.76 -4.76 -2.84
C ARG A 72 -11.26 -4.37 -4.22
N ARG A 73 -10.36 -4.38 -5.20
CA ARG A 73 -10.72 -4.31 -6.61
C ARG A 73 -10.86 -5.71 -7.19
N ASP A 74 -11.70 -5.85 -8.21
CA ASP A 74 -11.92 -7.14 -8.88
C ASP A 74 -10.69 -7.62 -9.66
N SER A 75 -9.76 -6.73 -9.99
CA SER A 75 -8.51 -7.14 -10.64
C SER A 75 -7.61 -7.91 -9.67
N SER A 76 -6.98 -8.97 -10.18
CA SER A 76 -6.07 -9.85 -9.43
C SER A 76 -4.59 -9.63 -9.76
N ASP A 77 -4.26 -8.55 -10.49
CA ASP A 77 -2.88 -8.19 -10.80
C ASP A 77 -2.14 -7.65 -9.57
N ALA A 78 -0.82 -7.80 -9.56
CA ALA A 78 0.02 -7.41 -8.44
C ALA A 78 1.37 -6.85 -8.89
N LEU A 79 1.90 -5.91 -8.10
CA LEU A 79 3.28 -5.48 -8.20
C LEU A 79 4.13 -6.23 -7.17
N VAL A 80 5.14 -6.95 -7.66
CA VAL A 80 6.09 -7.70 -6.85
C VAL A 80 7.47 -7.08 -6.94
N TYR A 81 8.18 -7.03 -5.82
CA TYR A 81 9.59 -6.65 -5.77
C TYR A 81 10.46 -7.88 -5.51
N PHE A 82 11.27 -8.26 -6.50
CA PHE A 82 12.14 -9.43 -6.42
C PHE A 82 13.45 -9.17 -7.18
N GLY A 83 14.59 -9.60 -6.61
CA GLY A 83 15.89 -9.39 -7.23
C GLY A 83 16.23 -7.92 -7.47
N ARG A 84 15.82 -7.03 -6.55
CA ARG A 84 15.95 -5.57 -6.65
C ARG A 84 15.23 -4.94 -7.86
N ASN A 85 14.23 -5.61 -8.41
CA ASN A 85 13.46 -5.15 -9.55
C ASN A 85 11.96 -5.32 -9.30
N TYR A 86 11.17 -4.50 -9.99
CA TYR A 86 9.72 -4.64 -10.03
C TYR A 86 9.30 -5.63 -11.12
N HIS A 87 8.31 -6.45 -10.77
CA HIS A 87 7.68 -7.42 -11.64
C HIS A 87 6.17 -7.24 -11.54
N GLY A 88 5.50 -7.00 -12.67
CA GLY A 88 4.05 -7.04 -12.74
C GLY A 88 3.61 -8.49 -12.92
N LEU A 89 2.75 -8.98 -12.02
CA LEU A 89 2.11 -10.28 -12.17
C LEU A 89 0.69 -10.09 -12.68
N PRO A 90 0.32 -10.74 -13.80
CA PRO A 90 -1.05 -10.69 -14.29
C PRO A 90 -1.97 -11.42 -13.30
N GLY A 91 -3.20 -10.93 -13.21
CA GLY A 91 -4.24 -11.60 -12.47
C GLY A 91 -4.65 -12.93 -13.10
N ALA A 92 -5.03 -13.92 -12.28
CA ALA A 92 -5.66 -15.13 -12.78
C ALA A 92 -7.02 -14.77 -13.42
N VAL A 93 -7.24 -15.29 -14.63
CA VAL A 93 -8.50 -15.18 -15.40
C VAL A 93 -9.52 -16.18 -14.87
#